data_AF-A0A432QXL2-F1
#
_entry.id   AF-A0A432QXL2-F1
#
_cell.length_a   1.000
_cell.length_b   1.000
_cell.length_c   1.000
_cell.angle_alpha   90.00
_cell.angle_beta   90.00
_cell.angle_gamma   90.00
#
_symmetry.space_group_name_H-M   'P 1'
#
loop_
_entity.id
_entity.type
_entity.pdbx_description
1 polymer ?
#
loop_
_entity_poly.entity_id
_entity_poly.type
_entity_poly.pdbx_seq_one_letter_code
_entity_poly.pdbx_strand_id
1 'polypeptide(L)'
;MVCPWCGSGKIIKKGKPHGKQRFYCKDCRRFFSERPVKRRSYPKDYKIKVVRTAIRVGISETRRIFGHSPSTIYQWMKELHEEIKEELDKIKKGKLRRRYWRKKRT
;
A
#
# COMPACT_ATOMS: atom_id res chain seq x y z
N MET A 1 -12.46 12.38 -24.31
CA MET A 1 -11.87 11.44 -23.32
C MET A 1 -11.85 10.05 -23.93
N VAL A 2 -10.78 9.28 -23.71
CA VAL A 2 -10.62 7.92 -24.24
C VAL A 2 -10.51 6.91 -23.10
N CYS A 3 -10.82 5.65 -23.37
CA CYS A 3 -10.67 4.58 -22.38
C CYS A 3 -9.18 4.38 -22.05
N PRO A 4 -8.75 4.47 -20.77
CA PRO A 4 -7.34 4.30 -20.41
C PRO A 4 -6.84 2.85 -20.53
N TRP A 5 -7.75 1.90 -20.75
CA TRP A 5 -7.42 0.47 -20.82
C TRP A 5 -7.28 -0.04 -22.26
N CYS A 6 -8.08 0.48 -23.19
CA CYS A 6 -8.11 0.01 -24.58
C CYS A 6 -8.05 1.13 -25.62
N GLY A 7 -7.94 2.40 -25.22
CA GLY A 7 -7.86 3.54 -26.13
C GLY A 7 -9.17 3.92 -26.85
N SER A 8 -10.24 3.14 -26.71
CA SER A 8 -11.51 3.41 -27.41
C SER A 8 -12.16 4.74 -27.00
N GLY A 9 -12.72 5.44 -27.99
CA GLY A 9 -13.58 6.63 -27.81
C GLY A 9 -15.05 6.31 -27.50
N LYS A 10 -15.48 5.05 -27.56
CA LYS A 10 -16.87 4.63 -27.28
C LYS A 10 -17.14 4.58 -25.77
N ILE A 11 -17.21 5.75 -25.16
CA ILE A 11 -17.38 5.93 -23.71
C ILE A 11 -18.72 6.60 -23.38
N ILE A 12 -19.34 6.21 -22.27
CA ILE A 12 -20.57 6.83 -21.77
C ILE A 12 -20.40 7.26 -20.31
N LYS A 13 -21.13 8.30 -19.89
CA LYS A 13 -21.24 8.71 -18.48
C LYS A 13 -22.14 7.72 -17.76
N LYS A 14 -21.71 7.21 -16.60
CA LYS A 14 -22.44 6.19 -15.82
C LYS A 14 -22.37 6.46 -14.32
N GLY A 15 -23.11 7.49 -13.89
CA GLY A 15 -23.24 7.91 -12.49
C GLY A 15 -22.07 8.75 -11.96
N LYS A 16 -22.18 9.18 -10.70
CA LYS A 16 -21.20 10.04 -10.02
C LYS A 16 -20.85 9.54 -8.59
N PRO A 17 -20.17 8.38 -8.44
CA PRO A 17 -19.76 7.90 -7.13
C PRO A 17 -18.85 8.91 -6.43
N HIS A 18 -19.12 9.21 -5.16
CA HIS A 18 -18.39 10.20 -4.36
C HIS A 18 -18.28 11.58 -5.05
N GLY A 19 -19.33 11.98 -5.79
CA GLY A 19 -19.38 13.26 -6.50
C GLY A 19 -18.55 13.34 -7.78
N LYS A 20 -17.83 12.27 -8.15
CA LYS A 20 -16.94 12.25 -9.33
C LYS A 20 -17.57 11.50 -10.48
N GLN A 21 -17.46 12.05 -11.70
CA GLN A 21 -17.99 11.40 -12.90
C GLN A 21 -17.31 10.05 -13.16
N ARG A 22 -18.12 8.99 -13.20
CA ARG A 22 -17.71 7.66 -13.65
C ARG A 22 -18.07 7.48 -15.12
N PHE A 23 -17.18 6.87 -15.86
CA PHE A 23 -17.33 6.53 -17.27
C PHE A 23 -17.33 5.02 -17.45
N TYR A 24 -17.99 4.56 -18.49
CA TYR A 24 -18.04 3.17 -18.91
C TYR A 24 -17.64 3.06 -20.37
N CYS A 25 -16.67 2.21 -20.68
CA CYS A 25 -16.28 1.91 -22.06
C CYS A 25 -17.16 0.80 -22.61
N LYS A 26 -17.77 1.01 -23.79
CA LYS A 26 -18.61 0.00 -24.45
C LYS A 26 -17.79 -1.16 -25.05
N ASP A 27 -16.55 -0.91 -25.42
CA ASP A 27 -15.71 -1.93 -26.08
C ASP A 27 -15.07 -2.88 -25.04
N CYS A 28 -14.34 -2.35 -24.05
CA CYS A 28 -13.70 -3.19 -23.04
C CYS A 28 -14.57 -3.45 -21.80
N ARG A 29 -15.78 -2.86 -21.74
CA ARG A 29 -16.76 -3.03 -20.65
C ARG A 29 -16.25 -2.66 -19.26
N ARG A 30 -15.20 -1.83 -19.17
CA ARG A 30 -14.61 -1.37 -17.90
C ARG A 30 -15.13 0.00 -17.50
N PHE A 31 -15.19 0.20 -16.19
CA PHE A 31 -15.44 1.52 -15.61
C PHE A 31 -14.12 2.24 -15.33
N PHE A 32 -14.12 3.56 -15.50
CA PHE A 32 -13.02 4.42 -15.10
C PHE A 32 -13.57 5.78 -14.65
N SER A 33 -12.71 6.63 -14.10
CA SER A 33 -13.08 7.97 -13.65
C SER A 33 -12.06 8.96 -14.18
N GLU A 34 -12.50 10.18 -14.49
CA GLU A 34 -11.64 11.23 -15.06
C GLU A 34 -10.51 11.65 -14.11
N ARG A 35 -10.78 11.61 -12.80
CA ARG A 35 -9.78 11.84 -11.77
C ARG A 35 -9.88 10.72 -10.75
N PRO A 36 -9.11 9.61 -10.90
CA PRO A 36 -9.08 8.59 -9.86
C PRO A 36 -8.77 9.28 -8.54
N VAL A 37 -9.61 9.08 -7.52
CA VAL A 37 -9.27 9.52 -6.17
C VAL A 37 -7.97 8.79 -5.85
N LYS A 38 -6.84 9.52 -5.78
CA LYS A 38 -5.61 8.92 -5.25
C LYS A 38 -6.00 8.35 -3.89
N ARG A 39 -5.81 7.04 -3.71
CA ARG A 39 -5.96 6.44 -2.39
C ARG A 39 -5.11 7.29 -1.44
N ARG A 40 -5.66 7.66 -0.29
CA ARG A 40 -4.95 8.48 0.69
C ARG A 40 -3.65 7.75 1.03
N SER A 41 -2.54 8.28 0.54
CA SER A 41 -1.20 7.73 0.79
C SER A 41 -0.65 8.42 2.01
N TYR A 42 -0.30 7.63 3.03
CA TYR A 42 0.29 8.15 4.25
C TYR A 42 1.82 8.02 4.18
N PRO A 43 2.58 9.06 4.57
CA PRO A 43 4.04 8.97 4.68
C PRO A 43 4.47 7.79 5.56
N LYS A 44 5.63 7.20 5.25
CA LYS A 44 6.16 6.04 5.97
C LYS A 44 6.36 6.35 7.46
N ASP A 45 6.92 7.51 7.79
CA ASP A 45 7.17 7.94 9.18
C ASP A 45 5.88 8.03 9.99
N TYR A 46 4.78 8.47 9.36
CA TYR A 46 3.48 8.51 9.99
C TYR A 46 2.95 7.10 10.29
N LYS A 47 3.05 6.16 9.33
CA LYS A 47 2.67 4.76 9.57
C LYS A 47 3.47 4.15 10.72
N ILE A 48 4.77 4.40 10.77
CA ILE A 48 5.66 3.94 11.86
C ILE A 48 5.19 4.52 13.20
N LYS A 49 4.86 5.82 13.27
CA LYS A 49 4.35 6.45 14.49
C LYS A 49 3.06 5.79 14.98
N VAL A 50 2.10 5.53 14.08
CA VAL A 50 0.84 4.88 14.43
C VAL A 50 1.06 3.46 14.92
N VAL A 51 1.86 2.65 14.19
CA VAL A 51 2.13 1.25 14.56
C VAL A 51 2.92 1.16 15.87
N ARG A 52 3.90 2.04 16.10
CA ARG A 52 4.62 2.12 17.38
C ARG A 52 3.67 2.41 18.54
N THR A 53 2.69 3.28 18.33
CA THR A 53 1.67 3.59 19.34
C THR A 53 0.78 2.36 19.57
N ALA A 54 0.35 1.68 18.51
CA ALA A 54 -0.43 0.44 18.61
C ALA A 54 0.25 -0.66 19.43
N ILE A 55 1.58 -0.79 19.30
CA ILE A 55 2.36 -1.75 20.09
C ILE A 55 2.41 -1.36 21.57
N ARG A 56 2.46 -0.05 21.87
CA ARG A 56 2.58 0.46 23.25
C ARG A 56 1.26 0.45 24.03
N VAL A 57 0.17 0.91 23.41
CA VAL A 57 -1.12 1.14 24.09
C VAL A 57 -2.26 0.27 23.57
N GLY A 58 -2.03 -0.52 22.52
CA GLY A 58 -3.06 -1.34 21.88
C GLY A 58 -3.79 -0.66 20.73
N ILE A 59 -4.46 -1.47 19.90
CA ILE A 59 -5.12 -1.04 18.67
C ILE A 59 -6.35 -0.17 18.97
N SER A 60 -7.13 -0.53 19.99
CA SER A 60 -8.34 0.21 20.37
C SER A 60 -8.03 1.65 20.78
N GLU A 61 -6.98 1.83 21.59
CA GLU A 61 -6.56 3.15 22.04
C GLU A 61 -5.92 3.96 20.91
N THR A 62 -5.11 3.30 20.06
CA THR A 62 -4.55 3.92 18.85
C THR A 62 -5.63 4.41 17.90
N ARG A 63 -6.74 3.67 17.76
CA ARG A 63 -7.91 4.11 17.00
C ARG A 63 -8.51 5.38 17.60
N ARG A 64 -8.62 5.51 18.92
CA ARG A 64 -9.13 6.72 19.58
C ARG A 64 -8.21 7.92 19.36
N ILE A 65 -6.89 7.69 19.42
CA ILE A 65 -5.88 8.74 19.23
C ILE A 65 -5.79 9.22 17.78
N PHE A 66 -5.77 8.31 16.80
CA PHE A 66 -5.47 8.63 15.39
C PHE A 66 -6.67 8.54 14.45
N GLY A 67 -7.81 7.98 14.87
CA GLY A 67 -9.03 7.87 14.07
C GLY A 67 -9.00 6.82 12.96
N HIS A 68 -7.94 6.01 12.84
CA HIS A 68 -7.87 4.95 11.83
C HIS A 68 -8.63 3.70 12.26
N SER A 69 -9.21 2.98 11.29
CA SER A 69 -9.87 1.71 11.58
C SER A 69 -8.85 0.67 12.08
N PRO A 70 -9.27 -0.31 12.91
CA PRO A 70 -8.40 -1.38 13.36
C PRO A 70 -7.77 -2.16 12.19
N SER A 71 -8.53 -2.33 11.09
CA SER A 71 -8.07 -2.97 9.87
C SER A 71 -6.94 -2.20 9.19
N THR A 72 -7.02 -0.87 9.12
CA THR A 72 -5.95 -0.04 8.57
C THR A 72 -4.68 -0.12 9.41
N ILE A 73 -4.81 -0.08 10.74
CA ILE A 73 -3.67 -0.20 11.66
C ILE A 73 -3.01 -1.58 11.50
N TYR A 74 -3.80 -2.66 11.42
CA TYR A 74 -3.29 -4.01 11.21
C TYR A 74 -2.59 -4.16 9.86
N GLN A 75 -3.15 -3.58 8.80
CA GLN A 75 -2.53 -3.58 7.48
C GLN A 75 -1.16 -2.91 7.50
N TRP A 76 -1.02 -1.74 8.14
CA TRP A 76 0.27 -1.07 8.29
C TRP A 76 1.27 -1.86 9.14
N MET A 77 0.81 -2.56 10.17
CA MET A 77 1.65 -3.44 10.96
C MET A 77 2.21 -4.59 10.11
N LYS A 78 1.39 -5.20 9.25
CA LYS A 78 1.82 -6.25 8.32
C LYS A 78 2.79 -5.74 7.27
N GLU A 79 2.53 -4.57 6.68
CA GLU A 79 3.43 -3.92 5.72
C GLU A 79 4.83 -3.72 6.34
N LEU A 80 4.88 -3.12 7.55
CA LEU A 80 6.15 -2.88 8.24
C LEU A 80 6.85 -4.18 8.68
N HIS A 81 6.10 -5.20 9.09
CA HIS A 81 6.68 -6.49 9.46
C HIS A 81 7.37 -7.17 8.28
N GLU A 82 6.76 -7.16 7.08
CA GLU A 82 7.39 -7.77 5.90
C GLU A 82 8.63 -6.99 5.47
N GLU A 83 8.60 -5.65 5.52
CA GLU A 83 9.79 -4.82 5.25
C GLU A 83 10.96 -5.16 6.18
N ILE A 84 10.70 -5.27 7.50
CA ILE A 84 11.72 -5.64 8.49
C ILE A 84 12.27 -7.04 8.20
N LYS A 85 11.39 -7.99 7.87
CA LYS A 85 11.77 -9.37 7.57
C LYS A 85 12.65 -9.46 6.33
N GLU A 86 12.35 -8.70 5.27
CA GLU A 86 13.19 -8.60 4.08
C GLU A 86 14.57 -8.03 4.39
N GLU A 87 14.65 -6.99 5.21
CA GLU A 87 15.94 -6.42 5.65
C GLU A 87 16.77 -7.44 6.45
N LEU A 88 16.13 -8.18 7.35
CA LEU A 88 16.79 -9.24 8.13
C LEU A 88 17.32 -10.36 7.23
N ASP A 89 16.58 -10.76 6.20
CA ASP A 89 17.02 -11.78 5.22
C ASP A 89 18.27 -11.32 4.44
N LYS A 90 18.28 -10.06 3.98
CA LYS A 90 19.44 -9.45 3.30
C LYS A 90 20.68 -9.47 4.19
N ILE A 91 20.55 -9.13 5.47
CA ILE A 91 21.65 -9.16 6.44
C ILE A 91 22.18 -10.59 6.62
N LYS A 92 21.28 -11.58 6.76
CA LYS A 92 21.67 -12.99 6.91
C LYS A 92 22.45 -13.50 5.69
N LYS A 93 21.96 -13.24 4.47
CA LYS A 93 22.65 -13.58 3.22
C LYS A 93 24.01 -12.90 3.10
N GLY A 94 24.11 -11.63 3.48
CA GLY A 94 25.38 -10.89 3.50
C GLY A 94 26.41 -11.49 4.46
N LYS A 95 25.99 -11.85 5.68
CA LYS A 95 26.86 -12.53 6.67
C LYS A 95 27.31 -13.91 6.18
N LEU A 96 26.39 -14.70 5.60
CA LEU A 96 26.70 -16.01 5.04
C LEU A 96 27.75 -15.91 3.92
N ARG A 97 27.58 -14.95 3.00
CA ARG A 97 28.54 -14.69 1.91
C ARG A 97 29.93 -14.35 2.46
N ARG A 98 30.02 -13.45 3.45
CA ARG A 98 31.30 -13.09 4.09
C ARG A 98 31.97 -14.30 4.75
N ARG A 99 31.19 -15.15 5.44
CA ARG A 99 31.69 -16.38 6.08
C ARG A 99 32.24 -17.37 5.06
N TYR A 100 31.52 -17.57 3.94
CA TYR A 100 31.97 -18.42 2.84
C TYR A 100 33.32 -17.97 2.26
N TRP A 101 33.47 -16.67 1.95
CA TRP A 101 34.72 -16.14 1.44
C TRP A 101 35.88 -16.18 2.45
N ARG A 102 35.61 -16.07 3.76
CA ARG A 102 36.63 -16.29 4.79
C ARG A 102 37.13 -17.74 4.80
N LYS A 103 36.24 -18.73 4.72
CA LYS A 103 36.59 -20.16 4.71
C LYS A 103 37.35 -20.60 3.45
N LYS A 104 37.14 -19.92 2.32
CA LYS A 104 37.87 -20.19 1.07
C LYS A 104 39.29 -19.60 0.99
N ARG A 105 39.65 -18.69 1.92
CA ARG A 105 40.98 -18.05 1.98
C ARG A 105 41.93 -18.74 2.96
N THR A 106 41.42 -19.69 3.75
CA THR A 106 42.17 -20.61 4.62
C THR A 106 42.23 -21.97 3.96
#